data_AF-A0AA84ZUS2-F1
#
_entry.id   AF-A0AA84ZUS2-F1
#
_cell.length_a   1.000
_cell.length_b   1.000
_cell.length_c   1.000
_cell.angle_alpha   90.00
_cell.angle_beta   90.00
_cell.angle_gamma   90.00
#
_symmetry.space_group_name_H-M   'P 1'
#
loop_
_entity.id
_entity.type
_entity.pdbx_description
1 polymer ?
#
loop_
_entity_poly.entity_id
_entity_poly.type
_entity_poly.pdbx_seq_one_letter_code
_entity_poly.pdbx_strand_id
1 'polypeptide(L)'
;MSDNDAHVSDAQQRVEDEYLKDFMDLSPCGDRGILKKVLREGYSDVKPCDGDTVVVHYVGTNYGGEKHGEVFDSSRARNEKFEFTIGNGSVIKAWDVGVATMKLGEICELIASPDYAYKDGKTLKFEVELFETLGSDVSRNNDGSIRKSTIRKGKDIYNPVAGAEATIVFRNLTDSAENVEVTYCVGDPPLTVPEELDVCVRHMNTDEFSRVVVYKDKNSATEGADARRVVYELTLKSFEKTKHLSGISSFSEQMAYANVLKEKANNFLKDSKFDSAIELYKRLDDELQYIVANGPAEQKELSAVIVAVRLNFALIYLKQCKPDKCIEFCKKVLDVFCNNEKALFRIGQVN
;
A
#
# COMPACT_ATOMS: atom_id res chain seq x y z
N MET A 1 25.75 -26.91 -51.08
CA MET A 1 24.62 -26.26 -50.41
C MET A 1 24.99 -25.73 -49.01
N SER A 2 26.25 -25.82 -48.55
CA SER A 2 26.67 -25.40 -47.20
C SER A 2 27.19 -23.96 -47.07
N ASP A 3 27.64 -23.34 -48.18
CA ASP A 3 28.37 -22.06 -48.08
C ASP A 3 27.46 -20.83 -48.20
N ASN A 4 26.23 -21.01 -48.68
CA ASN A 4 25.25 -19.93 -48.82
C ASN A 4 24.49 -19.66 -47.50
N ASP A 5 24.19 -20.70 -46.71
CA ASP A 5 23.46 -20.56 -45.45
C ASP A 5 24.31 -19.90 -44.35
N ALA A 6 25.62 -20.20 -44.32
CA ALA A 6 26.55 -19.57 -43.37
C ALA A 6 26.78 -18.08 -43.65
N HIS A 7 26.72 -17.65 -44.93
CA HIS A 7 26.88 -16.25 -45.30
C HIS A 7 25.61 -15.41 -45.02
N VAL A 8 24.43 -16.03 -45.13
CA VAL A 8 23.14 -15.38 -44.83
C VAL A 8 22.94 -15.20 -43.32
N SER A 9 23.34 -16.19 -42.50
CA SER A 9 23.29 -16.06 -41.04
C SER A 9 24.20 -14.95 -40.50
N ASP A 10 25.41 -14.83 -41.05
CA ASP A 10 26.39 -13.80 -40.67
C ASP A 10 25.91 -12.38 -41.01
N ALA A 11 25.17 -12.22 -42.12
CA ALA A 11 24.60 -10.94 -42.53
C ALA A 11 23.39 -10.55 -41.66
N GLN A 12 22.51 -11.50 -41.33
CA GLN A 12 21.38 -11.27 -40.42
C GLN A 12 21.84 -10.94 -39.01
N GLN A 13 22.86 -11.64 -38.50
CA GLN A 13 23.48 -11.35 -37.21
C GLN A 13 23.98 -9.90 -37.15
N ARG A 14 24.66 -9.42 -38.19
CA ARG A 14 25.15 -8.03 -38.25
C ARG A 14 24.04 -6.99 -38.26
N VAL A 15 22.95 -7.24 -38.98
CA VAL A 15 21.79 -6.34 -39.02
C VAL A 15 21.11 -6.28 -37.65
N GLU A 16 21.00 -7.43 -36.97
CA GLU A 16 20.45 -7.50 -35.61
C GLU A 16 21.36 -6.80 -34.60
N ASP A 17 22.67 -7.03 -34.65
CA ASP A 17 23.64 -6.36 -33.79
C ASP A 17 23.60 -4.84 -33.97
N GLU A 18 23.43 -4.37 -35.21
CA GLU A 18 23.29 -2.95 -35.51
C GLU A 18 21.95 -2.37 -35.02
N TYR A 19 20.86 -3.13 -35.13
CA TYR A 19 19.56 -2.75 -34.57
C TYR A 19 19.59 -2.64 -33.04
N LEU A 20 20.19 -3.63 -32.37
CA LEU A 20 20.26 -3.73 -30.93
C LEU A 20 21.35 -2.84 -30.29
N LYS A 21 22.16 -2.15 -31.10
CA LYS A 21 23.28 -1.34 -30.65
C LYS A 21 22.87 -0.22 -29.68
N ASP A 22 21.72 0.39 -29.93
CA ASP A 22 21.20 1.51 -29.11
C ASP A 22 20.32 1.03 -27.94
N PHE A 23 20.17 -0.28 -27.76
CA PHE A 23 19.35 -0.81 -26.67
C PHE A 23 20.18 -0.89 -25.39
N MET A 24 19.61 -0.34 -24.33
CA MET A 24 20.13 -0.48 -22.97
C MET A 24 19.75 -1.87 -22.43
N ASP A 25 20.73 -2.56 -21.85
CA ASP A 25 20.49 -3.80 -21.12
C ASP A 25 20.00 -3.49 -19.70
N LEU A 26 18.81 -4.01 -19.38
CA LEU A 26 18.15 -3.89 -18.09
C LEU A 26 18.13 -5.20 -17.30
N SER A 27 18.73 -6.28 -17.83
CA SER A 27 18.77 -7.55 -17.15
C SER A 27 19.57 -7.45 -15.83
N PRO A 28 19.08 -8.01 -14.71
CA PRO A 28 19.79 -7.96 -13.44
C PRO A 28 21.19 -8.59 -13.46
N CYS A 29 21.42 -9.58 -14.34
CA CYS A 29 22.70 -10.26 -14.50
C CYS A 29 23.51 -9.79 -15.72
N GLY A 30 23.05 -8.79 -16.48
CA GLY A 30 23.75 -8.30 -17.67
C GLY A 30 23.83 -9.33 -18.80
N ASP A 31 22.81 -10.17 -18.92
CA ASP A 31 22.72 -11.25 -19.92
C ASP A 31 22.01 -10.81 -21.22
N ARG A 32 21.71 -9.51 -21.38
CA ARG A 32 20.95 -8.96 -22.50
C ARG A 32 19.54 -9.57 -22.66
N GLY A 33 18.99 -10.14 -21.60
CA GLY A 33 17.66 -10.75 -21.62
C GLY A 33 16.50 -9.75 -21.54
N ILE A 34 16.78 -8.50 -21.13
CA ILE A 34 15.82 -7.40 -21.15
C ILE A 34 16.50 -6.20 -21.81
N LEU A 35 16.13 -5.90 -23.04
CA LEU A 35 16.69 -4.78 -23.79
C LEU A 35 15.64 -3.68 -23.96
N LYS A 36 16.01 -2.43 -23.70
CA LYS A 36 15.12 -1.28 -23.83
C LYS A 36 15.68 -0.21 -24.77
N LYS A 37 14.84 0.34 -25.65
CA LYS A 37 15.11 1.56 -26.41
C LYS A 37 13.97 2.56 -26.22
N VAL A 38 14.29 3.80 -25.88
CA VAL A 38 13.27 4.87 -25.82
C VAL A 38 12.97 5.33 -27.24
N LEU A 39 11.70 5.28 -27.63
CA LEU A 39 11.21 5.74 -28.95
C LEU A 39 10.70 7.18 -28.86
N ARG A 40 10.07 7.53 -27.74
CA ARG A 40 9.62 8.88 -27.43
C ARG A 40 9.85 9.15 -25.95
N GLU A 41 10.59 10.21 -25.66
CA GLU A 41 10.80 10.67 -24.29
C GLU A 41 9.47 11.01 -23.59
N GLY A 42 9.40 10.74 -22.30
CA GLY A 42 8.29 11.18 -21.46
C GLY A 42 8.27 12.70 -21.29
N TYR A 43 7.10 13.25 -20.97
CA TYR A 43 6.92 14.69 -20.73
C TYR A 43 7.19 15.09 -19.26
N SER A 44 7.55 14.13 -18.40
CA SER A 44 7.85 14.34 -16.98
C SER A 44 8.95 13.39 -16.52
N ASP A 45 9.72 13.78 -15.51
CA ASP A 45 10.72 12.90 -14.87
C ASP A 45 10.11 11.90 -13.85
N VAL A 46 8.79 11.89 -13.69
CA VAL A 46 8.08 10.93 -12.84
C VAL A 46 8.20 9.52 -13.41
N LYS A 47 8.65 8.57 -12.59
CA LYS A 47 8.74 7.14 -12.90
C LYS A 47 7.85 6.34 -11.96
N PRO A 48 7.31 5.18 -12.39
CA PRO A 48 6.64 4.25 -11.49
C PRO A 48 7.58 3.76 -10.38
N CYS A 49 7.05 3.63 -9.17
CA CYS A 49 7.72 3.01 -8.04
C CYS A 49 7.23 1.57 -7.84
N ASP A 50 8.01 0.74 -7.12
CA ASP A 50 7.56 -0.59 -6.70
C ASP A 50 6.19 -0.51 -6.00
N GLY A 51 5.24 -1.33 -6.44
CA GLY A 51 3.88 -1.37 -5.93
C GLY A 51 2.92 -0.36 -6.55
N ASP A 52 3.39 0.54 -7.42
CA ASP A 52 2.52 1.44 -8.16
C ASP A 52 1.65 0.67 -9.17
N THR A 53 0.38 1.03 -9.26
CA THR A 53 -0.45 0.67 -10.41
C THR A 53 -0.10 1.59 -11.57
N VAL A 54 0.19 1.02 -12.74
CA VAL A 54 0.48 1.76 -13.96
C VAL A 54 -0.57 1.47 -15.02
N VAL A 55 -0.80 2.45 -15.89
CA VAL A 55 -1.73 2.36 -17.01
C VAL A 55 -0.94 2.52 -18.31
N VAL A 56 -0.99 1.51 -19.18
CA VAL A 56 -0.21 1.48 -20.43
C VAL A 56 -1.07 1.15 -21.64
N HIS A 57 -0.61 1.57 -22.82
CA HIS A 57 -0.87 0.82 -24.04
C HIS A 57 0.37 0.04 -24.43
N TYR A 58 0.14 -1.08 -25.11
CA TYR A 58 1.18 -1.90 -25.71
C TYR A 58 0.74 -2.57 -27.02
N VAL A 59 1.75 -2.93 -27.80
CA VAL A 59 1.68 -3.88 -28.93
C VAL A 59 2.76 -4.93 -28.74
N GLY A 60 2.37 -6.20 -28.67
CA GLY A 60 3.26 -7.35 -28.55
C GLY A 60 3.46 -8.05 -29.89
N THR A 61 4.72 -8.23 -30.29
CA THR A 61 5.14 -8.89 -31.54
C THR A 61 6.16 -9.98 -31.26
N ASN A 62 6.16 -11.04 -32.07
CA ASN A 62 7.20 -12.06 -31.99
C ASN A 62 8.53 -11.47 -32.47
N TYR A 63 9.63 -11.79 -31.77
CA TYR A 63 10.96 -11.33 -32.14
C TYR A 63 11.86 -12.53 -32.43
N GLY A 64 12.27 -12.65 -33.68
CA GLY A 64 13.05 -13.77 -34.21
C GLY A 64 12.17 -14.92 -34.73
N GLY A 65 12.82 -15.90 -35.35
CA GLY A 65 12.14 -17.07 -35.94
C GLY A 65 11.25 -16.74 -37.14
N GLU A 66 10.45 -17.72 -37.58
CA GLU A 66 9.60 -17.63 -38.78
C GLU A 66 8.51 -16.55 -38.67
N LYS A 67 8.08 -16.24 -37.45
CA LYS A 67 7.00 -15.28 -37.17
C LYS A 67 7.51 -13.89 -36.79
N HIS A 68 8.78 -13.58 -37.03
CA HIS A 68 9.36 -12.29 -36.67
C HIS A 68 8.48 -11.13 -37.16
N GLY A 69 8.09 -10.23 -36.25
CA GLY A 69 7.27 -9.06 -36.53
C GLY A 69 5.75 -9.30 -36.52
N GLU A 70 5.28 -10.55 -36.46
CA GLU A 70 3.84 -10.84 -36.33
C GLU A 70 3.33 -10.40 -34.96
N VAL A 71 2.27 -9.59 -34.94
CA VAL A 71 1.56 -9.17 -33.72
C VAL A 71 0.83 -10.38 -33.15
N PHE A 72 1.05 -10.68 -31.87
CA PHE A 72 0.31 -11.71 -31.15
C PHE A 72 -0.72 -11.12 -30.17
N ASP A 73 -0.50 -9.88 -29.71
CA ASP A 73 -1.41 -9.21 -28.79
C ASP A 73 -1.28 -7.67 -28.87
N SER A 74 -2.39 -6.95 -28.69
CA SER A 74 -2.39 -5.48 -28.73
C SER A 74 -3.56 -4.90 -27.95
N SER A 75 -3.24 -4.10 -26.93
CA SER A 75 -4.23 -3.31 -26.20
C SER A 75 -4.88 -2.23 -27.09
N ARG A 76 -4.13 -1.68 -28.06
CA ARG A 76 -4.63 -0.66 -28.98
C ARG A 76 -5.71 -1.24 -29.91
N ALA A 77 -5.55 -2.49 -30.34
CA ALA A 77 -6.54 -3.20 -31.14
C ALA A 77 -7.86 -3.43 -30.37
N ARG A 78 -7.79 -3.52 -29.04
CA ARG A 78 -8.97 -3.63 -28.16
C ARG A 78 -9.56 -2.27 -27.76
N ASN A 79 -8.86 -1.17 -28.03
CA ASN A 79 -9.21 0.17 -27.57
C ASN A 79 -9.40 0.25 -26.04
N GLU A 80 -8.62 -0.54 -25.30
CA GLU A 80 -8.68 -0.64 -23.84
C GLU A 80 -7.25 -0.56 -23.28
N LYS A 81 -7.00 0.34 -22.34
CA LYS A 81 -5.70 0.44 -21.67
C LYS A 81 -5.51 -0.75 -20.74
N PHE A 82 -4.27 -1.17 -20.59
CA PHE A 82 -3.92 -2.26 -19.69
C PHE A 82 -3.37 -1.71 -18.38
N GLU A 83 -3.93 -2.18 -17.26
CA GLU A 83 -3.52 -1.79 -15.92
C GLU A 83 -2.86 -2.96 -15.21
N PHE A 84 -1.73 -2.71 -14.57
CA PHE A 84 -1.05 -3.70 -13.74
C PHE A 84 -0.23 -3.03 -12.65
N THR A 85 0.21 -3.81 -11.66
CA THR A 85 1.01 -3.33 -10.53
C THR A 85 2.47 -3.73 -10.73
N ILE A 86 3.37 -2.75 -10.61
CA ILE A 86 4.81 -2.94 -10.77
C ILE A 86 5.38 -3.75 -9.60
N GLY A 87 6.19 -4.76 -9.91
CA GLY A 87 7.03 -5.48 -8.95
C GLY A 87 6.31 -6.54 -8.13
N ASN A 88 5.06 -6.88 -8.47
CA ASN A 88 4.31 -7.96 -7.81
C ASN A 88 4.25 -9.27 -8.63
N GLY A 89 4.87 -9.32 -9.82
CA GLY A 89 4.84 -10.48 -10.70
C GLY A 89 3.50 -10.74 -11.39
N SER A 90 2.63 -9.72 -11.49
CA SER A 90 1.38 -9.80 -12.27
C SER A 90 1.59 -9.84 -13.79
N VAL A 91 2.78 -9.45 -14.24
CA VAL A 91 3.21 -9.44 -15.64
C VAL A 91 4.54 -10.20 -15.79
N ILE A 92 5.01 -10.36 -17.03
CA ILE A 92 6.32 -10.95 -17.29
C ILE A 92 7.44 -10.11 -16.66
N LYS A 93 8.56 -10.75 -16.27
CA LYS A 93 9.68 -10.08 -15.58
C LYS A 93 10.23 -8.89 -16.37
N ALA A 94 10.29 -9.01 -17.69
CA ALA A 94 10.76 -7.93 -18.56
C ALA A 94 9.90 -6.67 -18.44
N TRP A 95 8.61 -6.80 -18.18
CA TRP A 95 7.71 -5.66 -17.98
C TRP A 95 7.89 -5.03 -16.60
N ASP A 96 7.97 -5.84 -15.54
CA ASP A 96 8.23 -5.35 -14.18
C ASP A 96 9.51 -4.49 -14.13
N VAL A 97 10.57 -4.93 -14.82
CA VAL A 97 11.85 -4.20 -14.90
C VAL A 97 11.76 -3.04 -15.90
N GLY A 98 11.28 -3.28 -17.11
CA GLY A 98 11.28 -2.33 -18.21
C GLY A 98 10.41 -1.11 -17.94
N VAL A 99 9.16 -1.33 -17.51
CA VAL A 99 8.18 -0.25 -17.29
C VAL A 99 8.55 0.59 -16.06
N ALA A 100 9.18 -0.01 -15.04
CA ALA A 100 9.70 0.74 -13.88
C ALA A 100 10.77 1.79 -14.25
N THR A 101 11.46 1.62 -15.40
CA THR A 101 12.44 2.61 -15.87
C THR A 101 11.82 3.72 -16.71
N MET A 102 10.56 3.58 -17.14
CA MET A 102 9.89 4.54 -18.01
C MET A 102 9.52 5.82 -17.27
N LYS A 103 9.55 6.92 -18.01
CA LYS A 103 9.00 8.22 -17.62
C LYS A 103 7.54 8.33 -18.03
N LEU A 104 6.76 9.12 -17.29
CA LEU A 104 5.36 9.38 -17.65
C LEU A 104 5.25 9.97 -19.08
N GLY A 105 4.44 9.35 -19.94
CA GLY A 105 4.27 9.70 -21.35
C GLY A 105 5.26 9.06 -22.33
N GLU A 106 6.27 8.34 -21.80
CA GLU A 106 7.30 7.68 -22.60
C GLU A 106 6.71 6.58 -23.48
N ILE A 107 7.23 6.45 -24.70
CA ILE A 107 7.07 5.26 -25.53
C ILE A 107 8.42 4.58 -25.62
N CYS A 108 8.47 3.28 -25.30
CA CYS A 108 9.68 2.49 -25.43
C CYS A 108 9.43 1.19 -26.19
N GLU A 109 10.50 0.66 -26.75
CA GLU A 109 10.58 -0.71 -27.21
C GLU A 109 11.29 -1.56 -26.16
N LEU A 110 10.71 -2.72 -25.83
CA LEU A 110 11.24 -3.72 -24.91
C LEU A 110 11.37 -5.06 -25.63
N ILE A 111 12.57 -5.61 -25.65
CA ILE A 111 12.84 -6.97 -26.12
C ILE A 111 13.10 -7.85 -24.90
N ALA A 112 12.33 -8.92 -24.78
CA ALA A 112 12.34 -9.85 -23.67
C ALA A 112 12.72 -11.24 -24.15
N SER A 113 13.86 -11.76 -23.66
CA SER A 113 14.24 -13.15 -23.90
C SER A 113 13.29 -14.11 -23.16
N PRO A 114 13.28 -15.40 -23.53
CA PRO A 114 12.35 -16.37 -22.95
C PRO A 114 12.39 -16.43 -21.42
N ASP A 115 13.57 -16.28 -20.81
CA ASP A 115 13.75 -16.34 -19.35
C ASP A 115 13.10 -15.18 -18.59
N TYR A 116 12.87 -14.06 -19.28
CA TYR A 116 12.20 -12.87 -18.76
C TYR A 116 10.78 -12.68 -19.33
N ALA A 117 10.33 -13.59 -20.20
CA ALA A 117 8.99 -13.69 -20.78
C ALA A 117 8.26 -14.95 -20.27
N TYR A 118 7.87 -15.87 -21.17
CA TYR A 118 7.05 -17.05 -20.84
C TYR A 118 7.82 -18.38 -20.76
N LYS A 119 9.16 -18.36 -20.79
CA LYS A 119 10.04 -19.56 -20.76
C LYS A 119 9.66 -20.65 -21.79
N ASP A 120 9.02 -20.27 -22.89
CA ASP A 120 8.56 -21.16 -23.96
C ASP A 120 9.51 -21.14 -25.17
N GLY A 121 10.71 -20.60 -24.99
CA GLY A 121 11.73 -20.47 -26.02
C GLY A 121 11.54 -19.29 -26.98
N LYS A 122 10.53 -18.44 -26.79
CA LYS A 122 10.28 -17.28 -27.67
C LYS A 122 10.81 -15.99 -27.07
N THR A 123 11.53 -15.23 -27.90
CA THR A 123 11.85 -13.83 -27.62
C THR A 123 10.69 -12.96 -28.11
N LEU A 124 10.27 -12.00 -27.29
CA LEU A 124 9.14 -11.13 -27.58
C LEU A 124 9.61 -9.68 -27.65
N LYS A 125 8.99 -8.91 -28.55
CA LYS A 125 9.16 -7.47 -28.64
C LYS A 125 7.85 -6.77 -28.29
N PHE A 126 7.94 -5.77 -27.42
CA PHE A 126 6.83 -4.92 -27.02
C PHE A 126 7.13 -3.47 -27.33
N GLU A 127 6.19 -2.78 -27.98
CA GLU A 127 6.10 -1.33 -27.90
C GLU A 127 5.17 -0.99 -26.73
N VAL A 128 5.62 -0.16 -25.78
CA VAL A 128 4.86 0.20 -24.59
C VAL A 128 4.80 1.73 -24.45
N GLU A 129 3.61 2.27 -24.22
CA GLU A 129 3.34 3.68 -23.94
C GLU A 129 2.79 3.82 -22.51
N LEU A 130 3.49 4.55 -21.65
CA LEU A 130 3.09 4.78 -20.26
C LEU A 130 2.21 6.03 -20.14
N PHE A 131 0.94 5.84 -19.77
CA PHE A 131 -0.02 6.95 -19.62
C PHE A 131 -0.04 7.50 -18.19
N GLU A 132 -0.13 6.62 -17.20
CA GLU A 132 -0.36 7.01 -15.81
C GLU A 132 0.44 6.11 -14.86
N THR A 133 0.96 6.72 -13.79
CA THR A 133 1.35 6.01 -12.57
C THR A 133 0.43 6.49 -11.46
N LEU A 134 -0.37 5.57 -10.94
CA LEU A 134 -1.45 5.86 -10.00
C LEU A 134 -1.04 5.67 -8.55
N GLY A 135 0.10 5.04 -8.26
CA GLY A 135 0.46 4.65 -6.90
C GLY A 135 -0.33 3.45 -6.37
N SER A 136 0.14 2.90 -5.25
CA SER A 136 -0.57 1.86 -4.50
C SER A 136 -1.80 2.43 -3.79
N ASP A 137 -2.93 1.74 -3.84
CA ASP A 137 -4.13 2.14 -3.08
C ASP A 137 -3.95 1.82 -1.60
N VAL A 138 -4.03 2.86 -0.77
CA VAL A 138 -3.92 2.77 0.70
C VAL A 138 -5.20 3.25 1.39
N SER A 139 -6.27 3.49 0.63
CA SER A 139 -7.56 3.85 1.20
C SER A 139 -8.13 2.70 2.05
N ARG A 140 -8.84 3.04 3.13
CA ARG A 140 -9.40 2.03 4.06
C ARG A 140 -10.31 1.01 3.37
N ASN A 141 -10.95 1.39 2.27
CA ASN A 141 -11.93 0.59 1.54
C ASN A 141 -11.40 0.01 0.22
N ASN A 142 -10.09 0.17 -0.08
CA ASN A 142 -9.49 -0.18 -1.39
C ASN A 142 -10.30 0.40 -2.56
N ASP A 143 -10.68 1.66 -2.41
CA ASP A 143 -11.55 2.33 -3.35
C ASP A 143 -10.74 3.24 -4.32
N GLY A 144 -9.46 3.48 -4.06
CA GLY A 144 -8.60 4.33 -4.87
C GLY A 144 -8.67 5.82 -4.53
N SER A 145 -9.36 6.20 -3.45
CA SER A 145 -9.43 7.59 -2.98
C SER A 145 -8.08 8.13 -2.50
N ILE A 146 -7.21 7.25 -1.99
CA ILE A 146 -5.90 7.61 -1.47
C ILE A 146 -4.87 6.69 -2.12
N ARG A 147 -3.97 7.29 -2.89
CA ARG A 147 -2.90 6.56 -3.57
C ARG A 147 -1.54 7.00 -3.08
N LYS A 148 -0.63 6.05 -2.85
CA LYS A 148 0.73 6.29 -2.35
C LYS A 148 1.77 5.69 -3.30
N SER A 149 2.71 6.51 -3.76
CA SER A 149 3.91 6.07 -4.48
C SER A 149 5.14 6.26 -3.61
N THR A 150 5.86 5.16 -3.36
CA THR A 150 7.04 5.15 -2.48
C THR A 150 8.28 5.56 -3.27
N ILE A 151 8.65 6.84 -3.21
CA ILE A 151 9.80 7.40 -3.95
C ILE A 151 11.13 6.98 -3.31
N ARG A 152 11.20 7.00 -1.98
CA ARG A 152 12.36 6.52 -1.22
C ARG A 152 11.87 5.59 -0.12
N LYS A 153 12.32 4.33 -0.16
CA LYS A 153 12.00 3.32 0.86
C LYS A 153 12.51 3.76 2.23
N GLY A 154 11.73 3.47 3.27
CA GLY A 154 12.14 3.69 4.65
C GLY A 154 13.24 2.72 5.10
N LYS A 155 13.77 2.97 6.30
CA LYS A 155 14.88 2.20 6.88
C LYS A 155 14.44 0.97 7.68
N ASP A 156 13.20 0.95 8.15
CA ASP A 156 12.65 -0.17 8.92
C ASP A 156 11.42 -0.78 8.25
N ILE A 157 10.90 -1.85 8.87
CA ILE A 157 9.74 -2.63 8.38
C ILE A 157 8.50 -2.43 9.25
N TYR A 158 8.58 -1.53 10.23
CA TYR A 158 7.51 -1.27 11.19
C TYR A 158 6.72 -0.05 10.75
N ASN A 159 5.41 -0.13 10.87
CA ASN A 159 4.53 0.98 10.53
C ASN A 159 3.91 1.59 11.80
N PRO A 160 3.62 2.89 11.80
CA PRO A 160 2.80 3.51 12.83
C PRO A 160 1.41 2.88 12.93
N VAL A 161 0.90 2.81 14.15
CA VAL A 161 -0.42 2.24 14.48
C VAL A 161 -1.25 3.25 15.26
N ALA A 162 -2.57 3.08 15.33
CA ALA A 162 -3.41 3.98 16.12
C ALA A 162 -2.91 4.11 17.56
N GLY A 163 -2.78 5.35 18.05
CA GLY A 163 -2.29 5.66 19.40
C GLY A 163 -0.77 5.85 19.54
N ALA A 164 0.02 5.54 18.50
CA ALA A 164 1.45 5.83 18.46
C ALA A 164 1.70 7.32 18.14
N GLU A 165 2.71 7.90 18.76
CA GLU A 165 3.15 9.25 18.40
C GLU A 165 4.03 9.18 17.15
N ALA A 166 3.71 9.98 16.13
CA ALA A 166 4.47 10.03 14.87
C ALA A 166 4.79 11.48 14.49
N THR A 167 5.98 11.67 13.93
CA THR A 167 6.45 12.95 13.38
C THR A 167 6.50 12.83 11.88
N ILE A 168 5.74 13.69 11.21
CA ILE A 168 5.67 13.74 9.75
C ILE A 168 6.10 15.11 9.24
N VAL A 169 6.62 15.12 8.01
CA VAL A 169 6.82 16.34 7.23
C VAL A 169 6.04 16.19 5.95
N PHE A 170 5.14 17.13 5.65
CA PHE A 170 4.39 17.08 4.42
C PHE A 170 4.30 18.44 3.73
N ARG A 171 4.06 18.40 2.43
CA ARG A 171 3.91 19.58 1.57
C ARG A 171 2.79 19.36 0.57
N ASN A 172 1.89 20.32 0.44
CA ASN A 172 0.87 20.31 -0.60
C ASN A 172 1.45 20.89 -1.90
N LEU A 173 1.58 20.06 -2.92
CA LEU A 173 2.10 20.47 -4.23
C LEU A 173 1.05 21.18 -5.10
N THR A 174 -0.24 20.99 -4.82
CA THR A 174 -1.33 21.63 -5.59
C THR A 174 -1.48 23.12 -5.23
N ASP A 175 -1.26 23.47 -3.96
CA ASP A 175 -1.41 24.85 -3.45
C ASP A 175 -0.06 25.55 -3.20
N SER A 176 1.05 24.96 -3.66
CA SER A 176 2.42 25.48 -3.46
C SER A 176 2.78 25.79 -1.99
N ALA A 177 2.27 25.00 -1.04
CA ALA A 177 2.48 25.23 0.39
C ALA A 177 3.95 24.99 0.81
N GLU A 178 4.36 25.60 1.93
CA GLU A 178 5.64 25.29 2.59
C GLU A 178 5.60 23.90 3.25
N ASN A 179 6.77 23.39 3.64
CA ASN A 179 6.87 22.15 4.38
C ASN A 179 6.31 22.34 5.80
N VAL A 180 5.33 21.51 6.16
CA VAL A 180 4.76 21.47 7.51
C VAL A 180 5.32 20.27 8.24
N GLU A 181 6.01 20.50 9.36
CA GLU A 181 6.46 19.46 10.28
C GLU A 181 5.56 19.43 11.51
N VAL A 182 5.04 18.25 11.84
CA VAL A 182 4.10 18.08 12.94
C VAL A 182 4.26 16.71 13.58
N THR A 183 4.21 16.70 14.91
CA THR A 183 4.15 15.49 15.73
C THR A 183 2.74 15.34 16.27
N TYR A 184 2.13 14.17 16.09
CA TYR A 184 0.76 13.92 16.53
C TYR A 184 0.51 12.44 16.83
N CYS A 185 -0.63 12.15 17.43
CA CYS A 185 -1.08 10.79 17.74
C CYS A 185 -1.75 10.18 16.50
N VAL A 186 -1.21 9.10 15.94
CA VAL A 186 -1.78 8.42 14.77
C VAL A 186 -3.21 7.97 15.07
N GLY A 187 -4.14 8.30 14.17
CA GLY A 187 -5.59 8.16 14.38
C GLY A 187 -6.29 9.37 14.95
N ASP A 188 -5.55 10.38 15.41
CA ASP A 188 -6.06 11.68 15.81
C ASP A 188 -5.18 12.81 15.26
N PRO A 189 -5.17 12.99 13.92
CA PRO A 189 -4.47 14.12 13.31
C PRO A 189 -5.10 15.45 13.76
N PRO A 190 -4.28 16.49 14.01
CA PRO A 190 -4.78 17.84 14.22
C PRO A 190 -5.40 18.38 12.92
N LEU A 191 -6.22 19.43 13.01
CA LEU A 191 -6.90 20.05 11.85
C LEU A 191 -5.94 20.53 10.73
N THR A 192 -4.67 20.74 11.06
CA THR A 192 -3.63 21.11 10.09
C THR A 192 -3.19 19.95 9.22
N VAL A 193 -3.41 18.71 9.65
CA VAL A 193 -3.06 17.48 8.95
C VAL A 193 -4.31 16.88 8.32
N PRO A 194 -4.38 16.76 6.98
CA PRO A 194 -5.47 16.06 6.32
C PRO A 194 -5.60 14.60 6.82
N GLU A 195 -6.83 14.14 7.03
CA GLU A 195 -7.09 12.78 7.53
C GLU A 195 -6.53 11.69 6.61
N GLU A 196 -6.45 11.96 5.30
CA GLU A 196 -5.91 11.05 4.31
C GLU A 196 -4.41 10.81 4.50
N LEU A 197 -3.67 11.80 5.00
CA LEU A 197 -2.26 11.61 5.33
C LEU A 197 -2.09 10.69 6.55
N ASP A 198 -2.98 10.76 7.55
CA ASP A 198 -2.95 9.80 8.67
C ASP A 198 -3.13 8.36 8.18
N VAL A 199 -4.02 8.15 7.20
CA VAL A 199 -4.19 6.85 6.56
C VAL A 199 -2.89 6.42 5.88
N CYS A 200 -2.26 7.30 5.09
CA CYS A 200 -0.99 6.99 4.43
C CYS A 200 0.13 6.65 5.40
N VAL A 201 0.26 7.40 6.51
CA VAL A 201 1.32 7.22 7.50
C VAL A 201 1.35 5.81 8.07
N ARG A 202 0.19 5.15 8.21
CA ARG A 202 0.07 3.74 8.66
C ARG A 202 0.62 2.72 7.67
N HIS A 203 0.90 3.15 6.45
CA HIS A 203 1.54 2.36 5.41
C HIS A 203 2.98 2.81 5.15
N MET A 204 3.57 3.64 6.02
CA MET A 204 4.93 4.15 5.85
C MET A 204 5.89 3.62 6.91
N ASN A 205 7.18 3.58 6.56
CA ASN A 205 8.29 3.27 7.46
C ASN A 205 9.14 4.50 7.79
N THR A 206 9.99 4.40 8.81
CA THR A 206 10.86 5.51 9.24
C THR A 206 11.76 5.97 8.08
N ASP A 207 11.88 7.28 7.87
CA ASP A 207 12.60 7.96 6.79
C ASP A 207 12.05 7.73 5.36
N GLU A 208 10.91 7.04 5.22
CA GLU A 208 10.22 6.89 3.93
C GLU A 208 9.79 8.25 3.39
N PHE A 209 10.02 8.46 2.10
CA PHE A 209 9.50 9.61 1.36
C PHE A 209 8.59 9.12 0.24
N SER A 210 7.35 9.58 0.29
CA SER A 210 6.28 9.11 -0.57
C SER A 210 5.49 10.28 -1.14
N ARG A 211 5.00 10.10 -2.36
CA ARG A 211 4.01 10.98 -2.97
C ARG A 211 2.63 10.41 -2.71
N VAL A 212 1.73 11.25 -2.21
CA VAL A 212 0.35 10.88 -1.92
C VAL A 212 -0.57 11.66 -2.83
N VAL A 213 -1.49 10.97 -3.49
CA VAL A 213 -2.54 11.58 -4.30
C VAL A 213 -3.90 11.27 -3.67
N VAL A 214 -4.65 12.32 -3.35
CA VAL A 214 -5.98 12.23 -2.76
C VAL A 214 -7.02 12.66 -3.79
N TYR A 215 -8.03 11.82 -4.02
CA TYR A 215 -9.16 12.07 -4.92
C TYR A 215 -10.41 12.38 -4.10
N LYS A 216 -10.91 13.62 -4.18
CA LYS A 216 -11.98 14.11 -3.29
C LYS A 216 -13.42 13.77 -3.71
N ASP A 217 -13.66 13.21 -4.89
CA ASP A 217 -15.01 12.79 -5.33
C ASP A 217 -14.96 11.76 -6.48
N LYS A 218 -15.80 10.71 -6.41
CA LYS A 218 -15.94 9.69 -7.47
C LYS A 218 -17.24 9.75 -8.28
N ASN A 219 -18.20 10.59 -7.90
CA ASN A 219 -19.56 10.57 -8.46
C ASN A 219 -19.77 11.43 -9.72
N SER A 220 -18.73 11.85 -10.44
CA SER A 220 -18.87 12.64 -11.67
C SER A 220 -18.03 12.07 -12.80
N ALA A 221 -18.58 11.09 -13.51
CA ALA A 221 -18.05 10.51 -14.75
C ALA A 221 -18.16 11.46 -15.95
N THR A 222 -17.87 12.75 -15.78
CA THR A 222 -17.83 13.73 -16.86
C THR A 222 -16.56 14.56 -16.77
N GLU A 223 -15.75 14.39 -17.82
CA GLU A 223 -14.62 15.20 -18.30
C GLU A 223 -14.11 16.32 -17.38
N GLY A 224 -12.92 16.10 -16.82
CA GLY A 224 -12.17 17.07 -16.03
C GLY A 224 -11.40 16.44 -14.87
N ALA A 225 -10.62 15.39 -15.13
CA ALA A 225 -9.95 14.56 -14.12
C ALA A 225 -8.88 15.30 -13.28
N ASP A 226 -8.40 16.46 -13.73
CA ASP A 226 -7.26 17.16 -13.11
C ASP A 226 -7.66 18.14 -11.99
N ALA A 227 -8.93 18.58 -11.95
CA ALA A 227 -9.35 19.66 -11.04
C ALA A 227 -9.70 19.21 -9.61
N ARG A 228 -9.65 17.91 -9.30
CA ARG A 228 -10.15 17.34 -8.01
C ARG A 228 -9.16 16.43 -7.28
N ARG A 229 -7.90 16.40 -7.73
CA ARG A 229 -6.82 15.66 -7.06
C ARG A 229 -5.94 16.62 -6.28
N VAL A 230 -5.60 16.25 -5.05
CA VAL A 230 -4.63 16.97 -4.23
C VAL A 230 -3.39 16.10 -4.09
N VAL A 231 -2.23 16.67 -4.40
CA VAL A 231 -0.96 15.95 -4.37
C VAL A 231 -0.13 16.44 -3.20
N TYR A 232 0.35 15.49 -2.40
CA TYR A 232 1.23 15.74 -1.27
C TYR A 232 2.57 15.04 -1.46
N GLU A 233 3.62 15.68 -0.99
CA GLU A 233 4.86 15.00 -0.60
C GLU A 233 4.80 14.74 0.90
N LEU A 234 5.09 13.51 1.32
CA LEU A 234 4.99 13.08 2.70
C LEU A 234 6.26 12.33 3.11
N THR A 235 6.84 12.71 4.23
CA THR A 235 7.96 12.04 4.89
C THR A 235 7.53 11.59 6.28
N LEU A 236 7.73 10.32 6.60
CA LEU A 236 7.62 9.85 7.98
C LEU A 236 9.00 9.94 8.63
N LYS A 237 9.22 10.93 9.50
CA LYS A 237 10.54 11.12 10.16
C LYS A 237 10.80 10.09 11.24
N SER A 238 9.80 9.85 12.09
CA SER A 238 9.93 8.94 13.22
C SER A 238 8.56 8.60 13.79
N PHE A 239 8.46 7.48 14.50
CA PHE A 239 7.30 7.17 15.32
C PHE A 239 7.69 6.31 16.53
N GLU A 240 6.85 6.34 17.57
CA GLU A 240 7.00 5.52 18.76
C GLU A 240 6.67 4.06 18.44
N LYS A 241 7.67 3.19 18.51
CA LYS A 241 7.47 1.75 18.37
C LYS A 241 6.75 1.23 19.60
N THR A 242 5.57 0.70 19.38
CA THR A 242 4.75 0.16 20.45
C THR A 242 5.37 -1.09 21.06
N LYS A 243 5.35 -1.20 22.39
CA LYS A 243 5.82 -2.38 23.10
C LYS A 243 4.70 -3.41 23.20
N HIS A 244 5.04 -4.69 23.18
CA HIS A 244 4.09 -5.74 23.54
C HIS A 244 4.04 -5.89 25.06
N LEU A 245 2.84 -6.05 25.63
CA LEU A 245 2.64 -6.29 27.06
C LEU A 245 3.45 -7.50 27.55
N SER A 246 3.52 -8.58 26.76
CA SER A 246 4.33 -9.76 27.08
C SER A 246 5.84 -9.50 27.19
N GLY A 247 6.34 -8.42 26.58
CA GLY A 247 7.74 -8.00 26.68
C GLY A 247 8.07 -7.20 27.93
N ILE A 248 7.07 -6.84 28.74
CA ILE A 248 7.24 -6.12 30.01
C ILE A 248 7.39 -7.14 31.14
N SER A 249 8.36 -6.93 32.03
CA SER A 249 8.82 -7.93 33.00
C SER A 249 7.93 -8.10 34.24
N SER A 250 7.14 -7.08 34.60
CA SER A 250 6.34 -7.06 35.82
C SER A 250 4.85 -6.91 35.50
N PHE A 251 3.99 -7.67 36.19
CA PHE A 251 2.53 -7.55 36.08
C PHE A 251 2.05 -6.12 36.34
N SER A 252 2.62 -5.44 37.34
CA SER A 252 2.26 -4.05 37.65
C SER A 252 2.57 -3.09 36.50
N GLU A 253 3.74 -3.25 35.86
CA GLU A 253 4.12 -2.44 34.70
C GLU A 253 3.28 -2.79 33.45
N GLN A 254 2.95 -4.07 33.25
CA GLN A 254 2.03 -4.51 32.21
C GLN A 254 0.66 -3.86 32.37
N MET A 255 0.08 -3.92 33.57
CA MET A 255 -1.23 -3.32 33.84
C MET A 255 -1.20 -1.79 33.77
N ALA A 256 -0.11 -1.15 34.18
CA ALA A 256 0.08 0.29 34.01
C ALA A 256 0.07 0.67 32.51
N TYR A 257 0.84 -0.02 31.68
CA TYR A 257 0.87 0.23 30.23
C TYR A 257 -0.47 -0.08 29.55
N ALA A 258 -1.12 -1.19 29.92
CA ALA A 258 -2.46 -1.54 29.44
C ALA A 258 -3.49 -0.45 29.75
N ASN A 259 -3.43 0.14 30.94
CA ASN A 259 -4.29 1.26 31.31
C ASN A 259 -3.99 2.52 30.50
N VAL A 260 -2.73 2.83 30.20
CA VAL A 260 -2.36 3.93 29.31
C VAL A 260 -2.96 3.74 27.91
N LEU A 261 -2.84 2.55 27.32
CA LEU A 261 -3.44 2.23 26.03
C LEU A 261 -4.97 2.32 26.05
N LYS A 262 -5.59 1.82 27.13
CA LYS A 262 -7.04 1.92 27.35
C LYS A 262 -7.51 3.37 27.41
N GLU A 263 -6.80 4.24 28.12
CA GLU A 263 -7.15 5.66 28.20
C GLU A 263 -6.98 6.38 26.85
N LYS A 264 -5.93 6.06 26.08
CA LYS A 264 -5.81 6.54 24.69
C LYS A 264 -7.02 6.11 23.84
N ALA A 265 -7.44 4.85 23.94
CA ALA A 265 -8.63 4.36 23.23
C ALA A 265 -9.93 5.01 23.72
N ASN A 266 -10.05 5.28 25.02
CA ASN A 266 -11.19 6.00 25.59
C ASN A 266 -11.30 7.42 25.02
N ASN A 267 -10.17 8.08 24.75
CA ASN A 267 -10.17 9.42 24.14
C ASN A 267 -10.71 9.35 22.71
N PHE A 268 -10.22 8.42 21.87
CA PHE A 268 -10.80 8.19 20.54
C PHE A 268 -12.31 7.90 20.59
N LEU A 269 -12.76 7.13 21.58
CA LEU A 269 -14.19 6.85 21.78
C LEU A 269 -15.00 8.11 22.13
N LYS A 270 -14.47 8.99 23.00
CA LYS A 270 -15.12 10.27 23.35
C LYS A 270 -15.23 11.18 22.13
N ASP A 271 -14.20 11.21 21.31
CA ASP A 271 -14.14 12.02 20.09
C ASP A 271 -14.87 11.38 18.91
N SER A 272 -15.59 10.28 19.14
CA SER A 272 -16.34 9.51 18.13
C SER A 272 -15.48 8.98 16.97
N LYS A 273 -14.16 8.86 17.18
CA LYS A 273 -13.19 8.26 16.25
C LYS A 273 -13.22 6.73 16.39
N PHE A 274 -14.36 6.13 16.05
CA PHE A 274 -14.63 4.72 16.33
C PHE A 274 -13.63 3.76 15.71
N ASP A 275 -13.12 4.01 14.50
CA ASP A 275 -12.19 3.10 13.84
C ASP A 275 -10.85 3.01 14.59
N SER A 276 -10.27 4.15 14.98
CA SER A 276 -9.02 4.17 15.76
C SER A 276 -9.24 3.64 17.19
N ALA A 277 -10.41 3.88 17.78
CA ALA A 277 -10.77 3.27 19.05
C ALA A 277 -10.85 1.73 18.95
N ILE A 278 -11.53 1.21 17.92
CA ILE A 278 -11.66 -0.24 17.67
C ILE A 278 -10.29 -0.88 17.49
N GLU A 279 -9.41 -0.28 16.67
CA GLU A 279 -8.07 -0.79 16.41
C GLU A 279 -7.25 -0.91 17.70
N LEU A 280 -7.24 0.15 18.52
CA LEU A 280 -6.47 0.19 19.75
C LEU A 280 -7.05 -0.73 20.82
N TYR A 281 -8.38 -0.79 20.98
CA TYR A 281 -9.00 -1.76 21.88
C TYR A 281 -8.78 -3.20 21.43
N LYS A 282 -8.73 -3.48 20.11
CA LYS A 282 -8.57 -4.84 19.59
C LYS A 282 -7.19 -5.34 19.94
N ARG A 283 -6.19 -4.52 19.62
CA ARG A 283 -4.82 -4.79 20.00
C ARG A 283 -4.69 -5.00 21.52
N LEU A 284 -5.32 -4.16 22.32
CA LEU A 284 -5.27 -4.28 23.77
C LEU A 284 -5.93 -5.58 24.27
N ASP A 285 -7.13 -5.93 23.77
CA ASP A 285 -7.82 -7.19 24.13
C ASP A 285 -7.01 -8.43 23.71
N ASP A 286 -6.31 -8.38 22.56
CA ASP A 286 -5.42 -9.44 22.10
C ASP A 286 -4.19 -9.58 23.00
N GLU A 287 -3.54 -8.47 23.38
CA GLU A 287 -2.34 -8.52 24.24
C GLU A 287 -2.67 -8.91 25.70
N LEU A 288 -3.82 -8.48 26.24
CA LEU A 288 -4.27 -8.82 27.60
C LEU A 288 -4.47 -10.33 27.81
N GLN A 289 -4.79 -11.09 26.74
CA GLN A 289 -4.98 -12.54 26.82
C GLN A 289 -3.71 -13.31 27.19
N TYR A 290 -2.54 -12.72 26.95
CA TYR A 290 -1.24 -13.36 27.21
C TYR A 290 -0.63 -12.97 28.57
N ILE A 291 -1.28 -12.09 29.33
CA ILE A 291 -0.81 -11.71 30.66
C ILE A 291 -1.06 -12.86 31.64
N VAL A 292 -0.01 -13.24 32.38
CA VAL A 292 -0.10 -14.25 33.43
C VAL A 292 -0.27 -13.56 34.77
N ALA A 293 -1.44 -13.75 35.39
CA ALA A 293 -1.72 -13.26 36.73
C ALA A 293 -1.34 -14.32 37.79
N ASN A 294 -0.59 -13.91 38.80
CA ASN A 294 -0.18 -14.74 39.93
C ASN A 294 -1.14 -14.54 41.11
N GLY A 295 -2.21 -15.33 41.10
CA GLY A 295 -3.16 -15.42 42.19
C GLY A 295 -4.40 -14.51 42.05
N PRO A 296 -5.30 -14.54 43.05
CA PRO A 296 -6.65 -13.98 42.90
C PRO A 296 -6.70 -12.46 42.74
N ALA A 297 -5.75 -11.73 43.36
CA ALA A 297 -5.72 -10.27 43.31
C ALA A 297 -5.36 -9.75 41.91
N GLU A 298 -4.27 -10.26 41.33
CA GLU A 298 -3.84 -9.94 39.97
C GLU A 298 -4.89 -10.39 38.95
N GLN A 299 -5.48 -11.59 39.12
CA GLN A 299 -6.54 -12.07 38.22
C GLN A 299 -7.77 -11.17 38.24
N LYS A 300 -8.13 -10.62 39.41
CA LYS A 300 -9.23 -9.66 39.55
C LYS A 300 -8.93 -8.35 38.85
N GLU A 301 -7.70 -7.86 38.94
CA GLU A 301 -7.28 -6.64 38.25
C GLU A 301 -7.28 -6.82 36.73
N LEU A 302 -6.67 -7.90 36.24
CA LEU A 302 -6.63 -8.24 34.81
C LEU A 302 -8.04 -8.39 34.23
N SER A 303 -8.91 -9.16 34.91
CA SER A 303 -10.29 -9.36 34.48
C SER A 303 -11.11 -8.06 34.47
N ALA A 304 -10.88 -7.14 35.41
CA ALA A 304 -11.54 -5.85 35.41
C ALA A 304 -11.18 -5.01 34.17
N VAL A 305 -9.91 -5.02 33.75
CA VAL A 305 -9.47 -4.31 32.53
C VAL A 305 -10.03 -4.97 31.27
N ILE A 306 -9.99 -6.30 31.17
CA ILE A 306 -10.56 -7.06 30.04
C ILE A 306 -12.06 -6.75 29.89
N VAL A 307 -12.81 -6.79 31.00
CA VAL A 307 -14.24 -6.45 30.99
C VAL A 307 -14.48 -5.02 30.54
N ALA A 308 -13.68 -4.06 31.04
CA ALA A 308 -13.82 -2.66 30.64
C ALA A 308 -13.61 -2.47 29.12
N VAL A 309 -12.58 -3.10 28.55
CA VAL A 309 -12.27 -3.07 27.12
C VAL A 309 -13.40 -3.67 26.29
N ARG A 310 -13.87 -4.88 26.64
CA ARG A 310 -14.97 -5.56 25.93
C ARG A 310 -16.29 -4.81 26.04
N LEU A 311 -16.57 -4.21 27.19
CA LEU A 311 -17.70 -3.31 27.33
C LEU A 311 -17.52 -2.10 26.40
N ASN A 312 -16.37 -1.46 26.34
CA ASN A 312 -16.20 -0.31 25.43
C ASN A 312 -16.36 -0.68 23.96
N PHE A 313 -15.95 -1.89 23.55
CA PHE A 313 -16.29 -2.45 22.24
C PHE A 313 -17.81 -2.53 22.01
N ALA A 314 -18.55 -3.11 22.94
CA ALA A 314 -20.00 -3.19 22.83
C ALA A 314 -20.64 -1.79 22.69
N LEU A 315 -20.13 -0.80 23.42
CA LEU A 315 -20.60 0.58 23.30
C LEU A 315 -20.32 1.19 21.93
N ILE A 316 -19.14 0.95 21.35
CA ILE A 316 -18.81 1.41 20.00
C ILE A 316 -19.76 0.80 18.99
N TYR A 317 -19.97 -0.52 19.03
CA TYR A 317 -20.84 -1.19 18.08
C TYR A 317 -22.32 -0.82 18.25
N LEU A 318 -22.76 -0.55 19.48
CA LEU A 318 -24.06 0.05 19.74
C LEU A 318 -24.20 1.42 19.05
N LYS A 319 -23.21 2.30 19.20
CA LYS A 319 -23.18 3.62 18.56
C LYS A 319 -23.09 3.55 17.03
N GLN A 320 -22.47 2.51 16.47
CA GLN A 320 -22.41 2.25 15.03
C GLN A 320 -23.64 1.51 14.48
N CYS A 321 -24.67 1.26 15.30
CA CYS A 321 -25.86 0.49 14.91
C CYS A 321 -25.53 -0.92 14.36
N LYS A 322 -24.53 -1.59 14.96
CA LYS A 322 -24.11 -2.97 14.63
C LYS A 322 -24.56 -3.92 15.75
N PRO A 323 -25.83 -4.36 15.75
CA PRO A 323 -26.44 -5.10 16.86
C PRO A 323 -25.71 -6.42 17.15
N ASP A 324 -25.38 -7.18 16.11
CA ASP A 324 -24.75 -8.49 16.23
C ASP A 324 -23.41 -8.43 16.98
N LYS A 325 -22.56 -7.47 16.61
CA LYS A 325 -21.25 -7.26 17.23
C LYS A 325 -21.38 -6.76 18.66
N CYS A 326 -22.35 -5.88 18.94
CA CYS A 326 -22.61 -5.43 20.31
C CYS A 326 -22.97 -6.62 21.22
N ILE A 327 -23.89 -7.47 20.78
CA ILE A 327 -24.31 -8.67 21.51
C ILE A 327 -23.14 -9.64 21.71
N GLU A 328 -22.32 -9.85 20.68
CA GLU A 328 -21.12 -10.71 20.75
C GLU A 328 -20.19 -10.29 21.91
N PHE A 329 -19.81 -9.01 21.97
CA PHE A 329 -18.92 -8.53 23.03
C PHE A 329 -19.58 -8.52 24.41
N CYS A 330 -20.89 -8.26 24.50
CA CYS A 330 -21.63 -8.38 25.76
C CYS A 330 -21.65 -9.83 26.26
N LYS A 331 -21.86 -10.82 25.38
CA LYS A 331 -21.81 -12.25 25.74
C LYS A 331 -20.44 -12.65 26.28
N LYS A 332 -19.35 -12.24 25.62
CA LYS A 332 -17.97 -12.47 26.10
C LYS A 332 -17.69 -11.91 27.50
N VAL A 333 -18.41 -10.87 27.91
CA VAL A 333 -18.34 -10.34 29.29
C VAL A 333 -19.16 -11.20 30.24
N LEU A 334 -20.37 -11.60 29.84
CA LEU A 334 -21.27 -12.42 30.64
C LEU A 334 -20.77 -13.85 30.88
N ASP A 335 -19.97 -14.41 29.96
CA ASP A 335 -19.32 -15.70 30.13
C ASP A 335 -18.36 -15.73 31.32
N VAL A 336 -17.79 -14.57 31.69
CA VAL A 336 -16.89 -14.41 32.84
C VAL A 336 -17.63 -13.81 34.04
N PHE A 337 -18.53 -12.86 33.79
CA PHE A 337 -19.30 -12.13 34.81
C PHE A 337 -20.79 -12.11 34.44
N CYS A 338 -21.48 -13.20 34.75
CA CYS A 338 -22.88 -13.44 34.36
C CYS A 338 -23.88 -12.35 34.81
N ASN A 339 -23.55 -11.60 35.87
CA ASN A 339 -24.40 -10.54 36.43
C ASN A 339 -23.92 -9.12 36.07
N ASN A 340 -23.13 -8.95 34.98
CA ASN A 340 -22.67 -7.63 34.58
C ASN A 340 -23.82 -6.75 34.06
N GLU A 341 -24.27 -5.79 34.89
CA GLU A 341 -25.40 -4.90 34.60
C GLU A 341 -25.23 -4.13 33.27
N LYS A 342 -24.02 -3.62 32.98
CA LYS A 342 -23.75 -2.86 31.75
C LYS A 342 -23.88 -3.74 30.51
N ALA A 343 -23.45 -4.99 30.57
CA ALA A 343 -23.59 -5.93 29.46
C ALA A 343 -25.07 -6.29 29.22
N LEU A 344 -25.81 -6.63 30.28
CA LEU A 344 -27.24 -6.93 30.19
C LEU A 344 -28.04 -5.73 29.67
N PHE A 345 -27.78 -4.55 30.20
CA PHE A 345 -28.44 -3.32 29.77
C PHE A 345 -28.22 -3.04 28.28
N ARG A 346 -26.99 -3.15 27.79
CA ARG A 346 -26.67 -2.90 26.37
C ARG A 346 -27.28 -3.93 25.44
N ILE A 347 -27.36 -5.20 25.82
CA ILE A 347 -28.12 -6.20 25.07
C ILE A 347 -29.60 -5.76 24.97
N GLY A 348 -30.18 -5.29 26.08
CA GLY A 348 -31.54 -4.76 26.09
C GLY A 348 -31.75 -3.53 25.19
N GLN A 349 -30.73 -2.69 25.00
CA GLN A 349 -30.81 -1.51 24.11
C GLN A 349 -30.75 -1.85 22.62
N VAL A 350 -30.29 -3.06 22.28
CA VAL A 350 -30.13 -3.53 20.91
C VAL A 350 -31.41 -4.21 20.39
N ASN A 351 -32.28 -4.65 21.30
CA ASN A 351 -33.52 -5.37 21.00
C ASN A 351 -34.64 -4.47 20.47
#